data_AF-A0A509EN63-F1
#
_entry.id   AF-A0A509EN63-F1
#
_cell.length_a   1.000
_cell.length_b   1.000
_cell.length_c   1.000
_cell.angle_alpha   90.00
_cell.angle_beta   90.00
_cell.angle_gamma   90.00
#
_symmetry.space_group_name_H-M   'P 1'
#
loop_
_entity.id
_entity.type
_entity.pdbx_description
1 polymer ?
#
loop_
_entity_poly.entity_id
_entity_poly.type
_entity_poly.pdbx_seq_one_letter_code
_entity_poly.pdbx_strand_id
1 'polypeptide(L)'
;MAAMGWIGLAAGFGAALLGAGPATAAPQLVLDYRNPQVWARWPSYALAERAVVARALEGAPEAIRSDMGRSFAILGDARGAYTAAGVRERIYLIQRAAPVAIDPFPNAPAPVLLILAEGGPPRFYRLTTRSQFQRLVASADADRDGRDEVLVESTVMNMGQSISALTVLRLDPETETAPEVQTLPEVVSESCEAGRGPRNRTVSAITLAEGGGFRAQRFPLPCG
;
A
#
# COMPACT_ATOMS: atom_id res chain seq x y z
N MET A 1 12.62 0.20 -87.76
CA MET A 1 11.38 -0.41 -88.28
C MET A 1 10.99 -1.57 -87.37
N ALA A 2 9.68 -1.72 -87.13
CA ALA A 2 8.98 -2.80 -86.44
C ALA A 2 9.06 -2.88 -84.90
N ALA A 3 7.86 -2.93 -84.33
CA ALA A 3 7.47 -2.95 -82.93
C ALA A 3 7.38 -4.37 -82.38
N MET A 4 7.40 -4.53 -81.05
CA MET A 4 6.53 -5.49 -80.34
C MET A 4 6.56 -5.21 -78.84
N GLY A 5 5.41 -4.81 -78.29
CA GLY A 5 5.20 -4.66 -76.86
C GLY A 5 4.64 -5.92 -76.25
N TRP A 6 4.80 -6.10 -74.94
CA TRP A 6 3.98 -6.98 -74.13
C TRP A 6 3.70 -6.37 -72.76
N ILE A 7 2.43 -6.44 -72.39
CA ILE A 7 1.78 -5.98 -71.17
C ILE A 7 2.05 -7.01 -70.06
N GLY A 8 2.38 -6.54 -68.85
CA GLY A 8 2.44 -7.36 -67.63
C GLY A 8 1.79 -6.62 -66.46
N LEU A 9 0.56 -7.03 -66.14
CA LEU A 9 -0.28 -6.58 -65.03
C LEU A 9 0.08 -7.28 -63.71
N ALA A 10 -0.34 -6.64 -62.60
CA ALA A 10 -0.54 -7.17 -61.25
C ALA A 10 0.73 -7.35 -60.38
N ALA A 11 0.73 -7.07 -59.08
CA ALA A 11 -0.36 -7.06 -58.11
C ALA A 11 -0.15 -5.97 -57.04
N GLY A 12 -1.25 -5.33 -56.64
CA GLY A 12 -1.29 -4.41 -55.51
C GLY A 12 -1.09 -5.16 -54.20
N PHE A 13 -0.09 -4.74 -53.43
CA PHE A 13 0.02 -5.09 -52.02
C PHE A 13 -1.01 -4.29 -51.24
N GLY A 14 -2.13 -4.94 -50.92
CA GLY A 14 -3.06 -4.46 -49.90
C GLY A 14 -2.38 -4.50 -48.54
N ALA A 15 -1.96 -3.34 -48.05
CA ALA A 15 -1.53 -3.18 -46.67
C ALA A 15 -2.73 -3.39 -45.75
N ALA A 16 -2.82 -4.59 -45.16
CA ALA A 16 -3.73 -4.86 -44.05
C ALA A 16 -3.24 -4.05 -42.83
N LEU A 17 -3.84 -2.88 -42.64
CA LEU A 17 -3.79 -2.13 -41.39
C LEU A 17 -4.48 -2.97 -40.31
N LEU A 18 -3.70 -3.81 -39.64
CA LEU A 18 -4.05 -4.38 -38.34
C LEU A 18 -4.18 -3.20 -37.38
N GLY A 19 -5.41 -2.72 -37.20
CA GLY A 19 -5.76 -1.75 -36.18
C GLY A 19 -5.45 -2.33 -34.81
N ALA A 20 -4.28 -2.01 -34.28
CA ALA A 20 -3.97 -2.14 -32.87
C ALA A 20 -4.88 -1.14 -32.12
N GLY A 21 -6.07 -1.60 -31.74
CA GLY A 21 -6.89 -0.88 -30.77
C GLY A 21 -6.08 -0.71 -29.47
N PRO A 22 -6.25 0.41 -28.76
CA PRO A 22 -5.56 0.61 -27.49
C PRO A 22 -5.99 -0.52 -26.55
N ALA A 23 -5.01 -1.34 -26.13
CA ALA A 23 -5.23 -2.30 -25.06
C ALA A 23 -5.52 -1.50 -23.80
N THR A 24 -6.79 -1.43 -23.39
CA THR A 24 -7.16 -0.89 -22.08
C THR A 24 -6.61 -1.85 -21.03
N ALA A 25 -5.52 -1.45 -20.38
CA ALA A 25 -4.91 -2.24 -19.33
C ALA A 25 -5.93 -2.38 -18.20
N ALA A 26 -6.32 -3.62 -17.90
CA ALA A 26 -7.28 -3.86 -16.82
C ALA A 26 -6.79 -3.20 -15.52
N PRO A 27 -7.69 -2.58 -14.74
CA PRO A 27 -7.31 -1.92 -13.49
C PRO A 27 -6.58 -2.93 -12.58
N GLN A 28 -5.39 -2.55 -12.15
CA GLN A 28 -4.54 -3.42 -11.33
C GLN A 28 -5.10 -3.49 -9.92
N LEU A 29 -5.41 -4.70 -9.45
CA LEU A 29 -5.81 -4.95 -8.06
C LEU A 29 -4.59 -4.81 -7.14
N VAL A 30 -4.70 -3.96 -6.13
CA VAL A 30 -3.64 -3.70 -5.14
C VAL A 30 -3.95 -4.41 -3.83
N LEU A 31 -5.20 -4.31 -3.37
CA LEU A 31 -5.65 -4.89 -2.10
C LEU A 31 -7.10 -5.35 -2.21
N ASP A 32 -7.45 -6.49 -1.61
CA ASP A 32 -8.82 -7.01 -1.65
C ASP A 32 -9.32 -7.41 -0.27
N TYR A 33 -10.11 -6.55 0.36
CA TYR A 33 -10.69 -6.81 1.68
C TYR A 33 -11.81 -7.86 1.68
N ARG A 34 -12.26 -8.32 0.50
CA ARG A 34 -13.13 -9.50 0.42
C ARG A 34 -12.39 -10.76 0.85
N ASN A 35 -11.06 -10.77 0.75
CA ASN A 35 -10.23 -11.82 1.32
C ASN A 35 -10.06 -11.59 2.84
N PRO A 36 -10.62 -12.46 3.70
CA PRO A 36 -10.51 -12.28 5.15
C PRO A 36 -9.07 -12.31 5.66
N GLN A 37 -8.14 -12.93 4.93
CA GLN A 37 -6.72 -12.92 5.31
C GLN A 37 -6.11 -11.52 5.27
N VAL A 38 -6.68 -10.62 4.47
CA VAL A 38 -6.19 -9.24 4.35
C VAL A 38 -6.45 -8.46 5.63
N TRP A 39 -7.60 -8.62 6.30
CA TRP A 39 -7.96 -7.79 7.48
C TRP A 39 -8.00 -8.55 8.81
N ALA A 40 -8.20 -9.87 8.80
CA ALA A 40 -8.29 -10.66 10.04
C ALA A 40 -6.92 -11.07 10.61
N ARG A 41 -5.85 -11.02 9.81
CA ARG A 41 -4.52 -11.51 10.21
C ARG A 41 -3.57 -10.37 10.54
N TRP A 42 -3.17 -10.30 11.80
CA TRP A 42 -2.00 -9.53 12.21
C TRP A 42 -0.73 -10.21 11.70
N PRO A 43 0.21 -9.45 11.11
CA PRO A 43 1.45 -10.03 10.62
C PRO A 43 2.29 -10.55 11.78
N SER A 44 2.96 -11.68 11.54
CA SER A 44 3.87 -12.32 12.49
C SER A 44 5.25 -12.46 11.86
N TYR A 45 6.29 -12.04 12.56
CA TYR A 45 7.64 -11.95 12.02
C TYR A 45 8.59 -12.92 12.72
N ALA A 46 9.43 -13.60 11.93
CA ALA A 46 10.43 -14.52 12.46
C ALA A 46 11.51 -13.76 13.26
N LEU A 47 12.16 -14.44 14.21
CA LEU A 47 13.22 -13.82 15.03
C LEU A 47 14.36 -13.23 14.19
N ALA A 48 14.77 -13.91 13.12
CA ALA A 48 15.81 -13.43 12.22
C ALA A 48 15.45 -12.10 11.56
N GLU A 49 14.19 -11.96 11.14
CA GLU A 49 13.68 -10.74 10.52
C GLU A 49 13.56 -9.59 11.51
N ARG A 50 13.07 -9.89 12.73
CA ARG A 50 13.08 -8.91 13.82
C ARG A 50 14.49 -8.46 14.17
N ALA A 51 15.49 -9.34 14.11
CA ALA A 51 16.88 -8.98 14.36
C ALA A 51 17.44 -8.02 13.28
N VAL A 52 17.02 -8.17 12.03
CA VAL A 52 17.39 -7.24 10.95
C VAL A 52 16.84 -5.83 11.23
N VAL A 53 15.56 -5.72 11.61
CA VAL A 53 14.95 -4.43 11.97
C VAL A 53 15.59 -3.84 13.23
N ALA A 54 15.89 -4.67 14.23
CA ALA A 54 16.56 -4.23 15.45
C ALA A 54 17.95 -3.65 15.17
N ARG A 55 18.74 -4.31 14.32
CA ARG A 55 20.06 -3.80 13.90
C ARG A 55 19.95 -2.50 13.13
N ALA A 56 18.95 -2.35 12.25
CA ALA A 56 18.74 -1.10 11.54
C ALA A 56 18.46 0.06 12.52
N LEU A 57 17.65 -0.17 13.56
CA LEU A 57 17.32 0.82 14.58
C LEU A 57 18.53 1.33 15.39
N GLU A 58 19.63 0.57 15.48
CA GLU A 58 20.87 1.03 16.11
C GLU A 58 21.45 2.26 15.38
N GLY A 59 21.29 2.31 14.05
CA GLY A 59 21.70 3.43 13.20
C GLY A 59 20.64 4.53 13.06
N ALA A 60 19.50 4.42 13.74
CA ALA A 60 18.43 5.41 13.63
C ALA A 60 18.81 6.76 14.28
N PRO A 61 18.21 7.88 13.81
CA PRO A 61 18.27 9.15 14.51
C PRO A 61 17.90 9.02 15.99
N GLU A 62 18.59 9.76 16.87
CA GLU A 62 18.45 9.65 18.33
C GLU A 62 16.98 9.72 18.79
N ALA A 63 16.20 10.63 18.21
CA ALA A 63 14.79 10.77 18.53
C ALA A 63 13.99 9.50 18.24
N ILE A 64 14.25 8.83 17.10
CA ILE A 64 13.55 7.58 16.74
C ILE A 64 14.01 6.44 17.65
N ARG A 65 15.31 6.36 17.94
CA ARG A 65 15.87 5.32 18.81
C ARG A 65 15.31 5.40 20.23
N SER A 66 15.22 6.62 20.77
CA SER A 66 14.63 6.89 22.10
C SER A 66 13.15 6.56 22.14
N ASP A 67 12.38 6.94 21.12
CA ASP A 67 10.93 6.68 21.04
C ASP A 67 10.61 5.19 20.92
N MET A 68 11.37 4.47 20.09
CA MET A 68 11.15 3.06 19.82
C MET A 68 11.59 2.18 20.99
N GLY A 69 12.66 2.56 21.69
CA GLY A 69 13.24 1.78 22.78
C GLY A 69 13.85 0.45 22.32
N ARG A 70 14.02 -0.49 23.25
CA ARG A 70 14.64 -1.81 22.99
C ARG A 70 13.66 -2.88 22.49
N SER A 71 12.37 -2.59 22.58
CA SER A 71 11.28 -3.49 22.19
C SER A 71 10.38 -2.74 21.22
N PHE A 72 10.09 -3.34 20.08
CA PHE A 72 9.21 -2.79 19.06
C PHE A 72 8.29 -3.86 18.48
N ALA A 73 7.20 -3.40 17.89
CA ALA A 73 6.31 -4.17 17.04
C ALA A 73 6.53 -3.79 15.57
N ILE A 74 6.36 -4.78 14.70
CA ILE A 74 6.27 -4.57 13.25
C ILE A 74 4.79 -4.76 12.90
N LEU A 75 4.21 -3.74 12.28
CA LEU A 75 2.78 -3.62 11.98
C LEU A 75 2.50 -3.75 10.48
N GLY A 76 3.31 -4.52 9.77
CA GLY A 76 3.20 -4.71 8.34
C GLY A 76 4.48 -4.36 7.61
N ASP A 77 4.60 -4.91 6.42
CA ASP A 77 5.72 -4.70 5.52
C ASP A 77 5.26 -4.82 4.07
N ALA A 78 6.01 -4.20 3.18
CA ALA A 78 5.83 -4.37 1.75
C ALA A 78 7.19 -4.37 1.04
N ARG A 79 7.22 -4.97 -0.15
CA ARG A 79 8.36 -4.91 -1.06
C ARG A 79 8.03 -3.97 -2.19
N GLY A 80 9.01 -3.20 -2.62
CA GLY A 80 8.78 -2.15 -3.60
C GLY A 80 10.04 -1.36 -3.92
N ALA A 81 9.86 -0.30 -4.67
CA ALA A 81 10.86 0.74 -4.90
C ALA A 81 10.36 2.02 -4.21
N TYR A 82 11.04 2.56 -3.22
CA TYR A 82 10.55 3.69 -2.42
C TYR A 82 11.49 4.89 -2.47
N THR A 83 12.80 4.65 -2.44
CA THR A 83 13.80 5.73 -2.44
C THR A 83 14.17 6.18 -3.85
N ALA A 84 14.18 5.24 -4.81
CA ALA A 84 14.48 5.49 -6.20
C ALA A 84 13.85 4.42 -7.10
N ALA A 85 13.52 4.80 -8.33
CA ALA A 85 12.88 3.91 -9.30
C ALA A 85 13.74 2.68 -9.60
N GLY A 86 13.10 1.51 -9.64
CA GLY A 86 13.74 0.23 -9.98
C GLY A 86 14.64 -0.38 -8.88
N VAL A 87 14.78 0.27 -7.72
CA VAL A 87 15.50 -0.29 -6.57
C VAL A 87 14.61 -1.31 -5.86
N ARG A 88 15.17 -2.45 -5.46
CA ARG A 88 14.46 -3.45 -4.66
C ARG A 88 14.66 -3.15 -3.19
N GLU A 89 13.57 -2.79 -2.53
CA GLU A 89 13.57 -2.40 -1.13
C GLU A 89 12.45 -3.12 -0.39
N ARG A 90 12.57 -3.12 0.94
CA ARG A 90 11.52 -3.56 1.84
C ARG A 90 11.25 -2.49 2.86
N ILE A 91 9.99 -2.13 3.00
CA ILE A 91 9.53 -1.18 3.99
C ILE A 91 8.81 -1.90 5.13
N TYR A 92 8.98 -1.41 6.34
CA TYR A 92 8.30 -1.90 7.54
C TYR A 92 7.64 -0.73 8.24
N LEU A 93 6.40 -0.91 8.69
CA LEU A 93 5.81 -0.02 9.68
C LEU A 93 6.18 -0.53 11.07
N ILE A 94 6.89 0.27 11.84
CA ILE A 94 7.34 -0.09 13.19
C ILE A 94 6.82 0.90 14.22
N GLN A 95 6.58 0.38 15.43
CA GLN A 95 6.06 1.15 16.55
C GLN A 95 6.57 0.58 17.87
N ARG A 96 6.64 1.41 18.90
CA ARG A 96 7.18 1.03 20.22
C ARG A 96 6.50 -0.22 20.79
N ALA A 97 5.20 -0.35 20.60
CA ALA A 97 4.44 -1.52 21.01
C ALA A 97 3.33 -1.79 20.00
N ALA A 98 2.82 -3.02 19.97
CA ALA A 98 1.64 -3.33 19.19
C ALA A 98 0.43 -2.59 19.79
N PRO A 99 -0.49 -2.08 18.94
CA PRO A 99 -1.73 -1.48 19.44
C PRO A 99 -2.54 -2.48 20.26
N VAL A 100 -3.14 -2.00 21.34
CA VAL A 100 -3.99 -2.82 22.22
C VAL A 100 -5.35 -2.15 22.31
N ALA A 101 -6.42 -2.88 21.96
CA ALA A 101 -7.79 -2.35 21.84
C ALA A 101 -8.34 -1.69 23.13
N ILE A 102 -7.79 -2.01 24.31
CA ILE A 102 -8.23 -1.46 25.59
C ILE A 102 -7.79 0.00 25.83
N ASP A 103 -6.84 0.51 25.04
CA ASP A 103 -6.39 1.89 25.09
C ASP A 103 -6.70 2.59 23.76
N PRO A 104 -7.88 3.23 23.63
CA PRO A 104 -8.32 3.83 22.37
C PRO A 104 -7.53 5.09 22.00
N PHE A 105 -6.83 5.72 22.95
CA PHE A 105 -6.05 6.94 22.72
C PHE A 105 -4.67 6.86 23.37
N PRO A 106 -3.80 5.92 22.96
CA PRO A 106 -2.52 5.74 23.63
C PRO A 106 -1.66 6.98 23.41
N ASN A 107 -1.13 7.52 24.50
CA ASN A 107 -0.08 8.53 24.44
C ASN A 107 1.27 7.87 24.17
N ALA A 108 1.47 7.48 22.91
CA ALA A 108 2.69 6.82 22.45
C ALA A 108 3.31 7.56 21.25
N PRO A 109 4.61 7.34 20.98
CA PRO A 109 5.27 7.95 19.84
C PRO A 109 4.59 7.60 18.51
N ALA A 110 4.74 8.48 17.52
CA ALA A 110 4.24 8.21 16.17
C ALA A 110 4.93 6.97 15.58
N PRO A 111 4.21 6.15 14.79
CA PRO A 111 4.82 5.07 14.03
C PRO A 111 5.90 5.58 13.07
N VAL A 112 6.83 4.70 12.71
CA VAL A 112 7.94 4.99 11.82
C VAL A 112 7.92 3.99 10.67
N LEU A 113 8.06 4.46 9.44
CA LEU A 113 8.40 3.62 8.32
C LEU A 113 9.91 3.45 8.25
N LEU A 114 10.37 2.20 8.24
CA LEU A 114 11.77 1.82 8.06
C LEU A 114 11.92 1.21 6.66
N ILE A 115 12.82 1.75 5.85
CA ILE A 115 13.19 1.19 4.55
C ILE A 115 14.55 0.53 4.65
N LEU A 116 14.62 -0.70 4.17
CA LEU A 116 15.85 -1.46 3.97
C LEU A 116 16.04 -1.74 2.48
N ALA A 117 17.07 -1.13 1.90
CA ALA A 117 17.56 -1.44 0.56
C ALA A 117 18.66 -2.50 0.62
N GLU A 118 18.78 -3.31 -0.43
CA GLU A 118 19.89 -4.27 -0.52
C GLU A 118 21.23 -3.52 -0.60
N GLY A 119 22.08 -3.67 0.43
CA GLY A 119 23.40 -3.03 0.49
C GLY A 119 23.39 -1.52 0.79
N GLY A 120 22.21 -0.91 1.02
CA GLY A 120 22.06 0.50 1.35
C GLY A 120 21.93 0.78 2.86
N PRO A 121 22.14 2.02 3.31
CA PRO A 121 21.83 2.42 4.68
C PRO A 121 20.30 2.40 4.93
N PRO A 122 19.86 2.11 6.17
CA PRO A 122 18.44 2.19 6.52
C PRO A 122 17.95 3.64 6.45
N ARG A 123 16.71 3.83 6.00
CA ARG A 123 16.04 5.14 5.99
C ARG A 123 14.79 5.12 6.84
N PHE A 124 14.50 6.23 7.51
CA PHE A 124 13.44 6.32 8.51
C PHE A 124 12.51 7.50 8.22
N TYR A 125 11.20 7.24 8.22
CA TYR A 125 10.19 8.25 7.97
C TYR A 125 9.19 8.22 9.13
N ARG A 126 9.21 9.25 9.97
CA ARG A 126 8.23 9.36 11.06
C ARG A 126 6.89 9.79 10.48
N LEU A 127 5.83 9.06 10.79
CA LEU A 127 4.49 9.43 10.36
C LEU A 127 4.03 10.70 11.09
N THR A 128 3.26 11.53 10.39
CA THR A 128 2.69 12.76 10.94
C THR A 128 1.53 12.46 11.89
N THR A 129 0.81 11.37 11.65
CA THR A 129 -0.31 10.93 12.50
C THR A 129 0.19 10.11 13.68
N ARG A 130 -0.42 10.34 14.86
CA ARG A 130 -0.21 9.52 16.06
C ARG A 130 -1.25 8.42 16.19
N SER A 131 -1.95 8.06 15.12
CA SER A 131 -2.90 6.94 15.17
C SER A 131 -2.12 5.67 15.50
N GLN A 132 -2.52 5.00 16.58
CA GLN A 132 -1.79 3.85 17.10
C GLN A 132 -2.31 2.54 16.49
N PHE A 133 -3.56 2.53 16.01
CA PHE A 133 -4.18 1.38 15.34
C PHE A 133 -3.94 1.46 13.84
N GLN A 134 -2.67 1.33 13.47
CA GLN A 134 -2.22 1.36 12.08
C GLN A 134 -1.61 0.04 11.63
N ARG A 135 -1.76 -0.26 10.35
CA ARG A 135 -1.11 -1.41 9.71
C ARG A 135 -0.70 -1.05 8.29
N LEU A 136 0.52 -1.40 7.91
CA LEU A 136 0.95 -1.32 6.52
C LEU A 136 0.39 -2.55 5.79
N VAL A 137 -0.45 -2.31 4.79
CA VAL A 137 -1.23 -3.37 4.13
C VAL A 137 -0.84 -3.60 2.67
N ALA A 138 -0.27 -2.60 2.01
CA ALA A 138 0.21 -2.70 0.62
C ALA A 138 1.16 -1.54 0.27
N SER A 139 1.76 -1.63 -0.90
CA SER A 139 2.39 -0.50 -1.60
C SER A 139 2.19 -0.64 -3.10
N ALA A 140 2.13 0.47 -3.83
CA ALA A 140 2.12 0.49 -5.29
C ALA A 140 2.43 1.89 -5.83
N ASP A 141 3.10 1.96 -6.98
CA ASP A 141 3.38 3.17 -7.75
C ASP A 141 2.10 3.73 -8.39
N ALA A 142 1.52 4.74 -7.73
CA ALA A 142 0.24 5.29 -8.10
C ALA A 142 0.34 6.50 -9.01
N ASP A 143 1.41 7.29 -8.92
CA ASP A 143 1.66 8.44 -9.77
C ASP A 143 2.55 8.12 -10.99
N ARG A 144 3.06 6.88 -11.07
CA ARG A 144 3.88 6.33 -12.16
C ARG A 144 5.26 6.97 -12.26
N ASP A 145 5.80 7.46 -11.14
CA ASP A 145 7.16 7.98 -11.07
C ASP A 145 8.23 6.88 -10.90
N GLY A 146 7.80 5.62 -10.78
CA GLY A 146 8.64 4.46 -10.55
C GLY A 146 8.91 4.16 -9.08
N ARG A 147 8.33 4.93 -8.15
CA ARG A 147 8.38 4.69 -6.71
C ARG A 147 6.97 4.40 -6.18
N ASP A 148 6.90 3.47 -5.26
CA ASP A 148 5.66 3.01 -4.66
C ASP A 148 5.22 3.95 -3.54
N GLU A 149 3.94 4.33 -3.56
CA GLU A 149 3.25 4.84 -2.38
C GLU A 149 2.97 3.70 -1.40
N VAL A 150 2.91 4.05 -0.11
CA VAL A 150 2.65 3.11 1.00
C VAL A 150 1.20 3.25 1.44
N LEU A 151 0.50 2.13 1.57
CA LEU A 151 -0.89 2.11 2.03
C LEU A 151 -0.93 1.67 3.50
N VAL A 152 -1.33 2.61 4.36
CA VAL A 152 -1.51 2.39 5.79
C VAL A 152 -2.99 2.38 6.13
N GLU A 153 -3.45 1.25 6.62
CA GLU A 153 -4.79 1.09 7.20
C GLU A 153 -4.82 1.67 8.60
N SER A 154 -5.79 2.53 8.90
CA SER A 154 -6.14 2.96 10.25
C SER A 154 -7.52 2.43 10.60
N THR A 155 -7.68 1.84 11.79
CA THR A 155 -8.99 1.31 12.24
C THR A 155 -9.42 1.97 13.54
N VAL A 156 -10.69 2.36 13.60
CA VAL A 156 -11.34 2.84 14.82
C VAL A 156 -12.46 1.88 15.18
N MET A 157 -12.58 1.55 16.46
CA MET A 157 -13.64 0.71 17.00
C MET A 157 -14.46 1.49 18.03
N ASN A 158 -15.78 1.42 17.95
CA ASN A 158 -16.69 2.04 18.91
C ASN A 158 -17.99 1.23 19.02
N MET A 159 -18.37 0.82 20.25
CA MET A 159 -19.66 0.18 20.56
C MET A 159 -20.10 -0.95 19.59
N GLY A 160 -19.19 -1.87 19.24
CA GLY A 160 -19.50 -3.00 18.34
C GLY A 160 -19.51 -2.64 16.85
N GLN A 161 -19.06 -1.43 16.51
CA GLN A 161 -18.78 -0.99 15.15
C GLN A 161 -17.27 -0.81 14.96
N SER A 162 -16.75 -1.20 13.80
CA SER A 162 -15.39 -0.90 13.36
C SER A 162 -15.42 -0.24 11.99
N ILE A 163 -14.59 0.79 11.81
CA ILE A 163 -14.42 1.49 10.54
C ILE A 163 -12.93 1.61 10.28
N SER A 164 -12.52 1.20 9.09
CA SER A 164 -11.14 1.32 8.63
C SER A 164 -11.07 2.28 7.44
N ALA A 165 -9.99 3.07 7.40
CA ALA A 165 -9.63 3.91 6.26
C ALA A 165 -8.23 3.54 5.77
N LEU A 166 -7.95 3.76 4.48
CA LEU A 166 -6.59 3.69 3.95
C LEU A 166 -6.05 5.09 3.74
N THR A 167 -4.90 5.35 4.34
CA THR A 167 -4.09 6.53 4.05
C THR A 167 -2.96 6.11 3.12
N VAL A 168 -2.82 6.83 2.01
CA VAL A 168 -1.77 6.66 1.02
C VAL A 168 -0.68 7.68 1.34
N LEU A 169 0.52 7.19 1.57
CA LEU A 169 1.69 7.98 1.92
C LEU A 169 2.68 7.96 0.75
N ARG A 170 3.12 9.13 0.34
CA ARG A 170 4.27 9.27 -0.57
C ARG A 170 5.51 9.53 0.24
N LEU A 171 6.61 8.89 -0.11
CA LEU A 171 7.87 9.03 0.61
C LEU A 171 8.75 10.06 -0.09
N ASP A 172 9.19 11.07 0.66
CA ASP A 172 10.11 12.08 0.17
C ASP A 172 11.53 11.77 0.67
N PRO A 173 12.41 11.23 -0.20
CA PRO A 173 13.77 10.88 0.17
C PRO A 173 14.67 12.08 0.48
N GLU A 174 14.31 13.30 0.08
CA GLU A 174 15.10 14.50 0.32
C GLU A 174 14.80 15.09 1.70
N THR A 175 13.52 15.08 2.10
CA THR A 175 13.07 15.63 3.39
C THR A 175 12.89 14.57 4.48
N GLU A 176 12.98 13.28 4.14
CA GLU A 176 12.69 12.14 5.02
C GLU A 176 11.30 12.21 5.65
N THR A 177 10.33 12.72 4.88
CA THR A 177 8.92 12.83 5.28
C THR A 177 8.04 11.86 4.50
N ALA A 178 6.90 11.52 5.09
CA ALA A 178 5.87 10.66 4.48
C ALA A 178 4.52 11.40 4.44
N PRO A 179 4.36 12.43 3.59
CA PRO A 179 3.11 13.15 3.46
C PRO A 179 1.96 12.25 2.98
N GLU A 180 0.76 12.51 3.52
CA GLU A 180 -0.48 11.92 3.04
C GLU A 180 -0.84 12.54 1.67
N VAL A 181 -1.01 11.71 0.65
CA VAL A 181 -1.36 12.15 -0.70
C VAL A 181 -2.80 11.78 -1.07
N GLN A 182 -3.38 10.78 -0.41
CA GLN A 182 -4.77 10.38 -0.61
C GLN A 182 -5.28 9.63 0.63
N THR A 183 -6.58 9.79 0.92
CA THR A 183 -7.29 8.99 1.93
C THR A 183 -8.51 8.35 1.30
N LEU A 184 -8.65 7.03 1.47
CA LEU A 184 -9.82 6.24 1.08
C LEU A 184 -10.62 5.92 2.35
N PRO A 185 -11.73 6.62 2.62
CA PRO A 185 -12.52 6.39 3.82
C PRO A 185 -13.36 5.12 3.70
N GLU A 186 -13.63 4.48 4.85
CA GLU A 186 -14.54 3.33 4.97
C GLU A 186 -14.23 2.21 3.97
N VAL A 187 -12.97 1.77 3.95
CA VAL A 187 -12.54 0.62 3.15
C VAL A 187 -13.04 -0.70 3.75
N VAL A 188 -13.21 -0.72 5.07
CA VAL A 188 -13.92 -1.73 5.83
C VAL A 188 -14.85 -1.00 6.79
N SER A 189 -16.09 -1.44 6.87
CA SER A 189 -17.07 -0.97 7.84
C SER A 189 -17.86 -2.17 8.33
N GLU A 190 -17.83 -2.44 9.62
CA GLU A 190 -18.50 -3.56 10.24
C GLU A 190 -19.31 -3.10 11.43
N SER A 191 -20.56 -3.53 11.49
CA SER A 191 -21.48 -3.33 12.62
C SER A 191 -22.14 -4.65 13.04
N CYS A 192 -21.48 -5.77 12.75
CA CYS A 192 -22.04 -7.10 12.98
C CYS A 192 -22.24 -7.44 14.47
N GLU A 193 -21.56 -6.73 15.37
CA GLU A 193 -21.70 -6.88 16.83
C GLU A 193 -22.49 -5.73 17.48
N ALA A 194 -23.08 -4.83 16.68
CA ALA A 194 -23.88 -3.73 17.22
C ALA A 194 -25.13 -4.30 17.92
N GLY A 195 -25.23 -4.09 19.24
CA GLY A 195 -26.34 -4.63 20.05
C GLY A 195 -27.72 -4.06 19.68
N ARG A 196 -27.77 -2.84 19.13
CA ARG A 196 -28.96 -2.23 18.51
C ARG A 196 -28.54 -1.50 17.23
N GLY A 197 -29.20 -1.83 16.11
CA GLY A 197 -28.96 -1.19 14.82
C GLY A 197 -28.92 -2.18 13.65
N PRO A 198 -28.83 -1.70 12.40
CA PRO A 198 -28.62 -2.56 11.24
C PRO A 198 -27.27 -3.27 11.38
N ARG A 199 -27.26 -4.61 11.27
CA ARG A 199 -26.03 -5.40 11.17
C ARG A 199 -25.59 -5.41 9.72
N ASN A 200 -24.49 -4.73 9.41
CA ASN A 200 -23.93 -4.72 8.07
C ASN A 200 -22.40 -4.91 8.10
N ARG A 201 -21.88 -5.42 7.00
CA ARG A 201 -20.45 -5.43 6.71
C ARG A 201 -20.26 -4.95 5.28
N THR A 202 -19.40 -3.96 5.10
CA THR A 202 -18.95 -3.48 3.79
C THR A 202 -17.44 -3.55 3.74
N VAL A 203 -16.90 -4.08 2.67
CA VAL A 203 -15.46 -4.18 2.42
C VAL A 203 -15.13 -3.64 1.04
N SER A 204 -13.88 -3.27 0.78
CA SER A 204 -13.47 -2.70 -0.51
C SER A 204 -12.43 -3.55 -1.23
N ALA A 205 -12.47 -3.56 -2.55
CA ALA A 205 -11.31 -3.87 -3.37
C ALA A 205 -10.65 -2.54 -3.77
N ILE A 206 -9.34 -2.46 -3.62
CA ILE A 206 -8.54 -1.28 -3.95
C ILE A 206 -7.79 -1.55 -5.24
N THR A 207 -8.02 -0.69 -6.24
CA THR A 207 -7.38 -0.78 -7.55
C THR A 207 -6.60 0.48 -7.87
N LEU A 208 -5.58 0.34 -8.69
CA LEU A 208 -4.87 1.46 -9.31
C LEU A 208 -5.63 1.86 -10.59
N ALA A 209 -6.03 3.12 -10.68
CA ALA A 209 -6.76 3.62 -11.85
C ALA A 209 -5.84 3.85 -13.06
N GLU A 210 -6.40 3.80 -14.27
CA GLU A 210 -5.65 4.03 -15.52
C GLU A 210 -5.01 5.43 -15.61
N GLY A 211 -5.51 6.42 -14.87
CA GLY A 211 -4.91 7.75 -14.76
C GLY A 211 -3.98 7.95 -13.57
N GLY A 212 -3.68 6.89 -12.82
CA GLY A 212 -3.01 6.96 -11.53
C GLY A 212 -3.97 7.13 -10.36
N GLY A 213 -3.44 6.98 -9.15
CA GLY A 213 -4.18 7.06 -7.89
C GLY A 213 -5.04 5.82 -7.58
N PHE A 214 -5.39 5.67 -6.31
CA PHE A 214 -6.13 4.52 -5.82
C PHE A 214 -7.64 4.75 -5.86
N ARG A 215 -8.40 3.68 -6.11
CA ARG A 215 -9.87 3.68 -6.04
C ARG A 215 -10.36 2.52 -5.20
N ALA A 216 -11.34 2.80 -4.35
CA ALA A 216 -12.04 1.78 -3.58
C ALA A 216 -13.37 1.42 -4.24
N GLN A 217 -13.57 0.14 -4.56
CA GLN A 217 -14.85 -0.41 -4.94
C GLN A 217 -15.44 -1.16 -3.75
N ARG A 218 -16.60 -0.73 -3.25
CA ARG A 218 -17.25 -1.31 -2.08
C ARG A 218 -18.13 -2.51 -2.43
N PHE A 219 -18.12 -3.51 -1.57
CA PHE A 219 -18.89 -4.74 -1.65
C PHE A 219 -19.59 -4.99 -0.32
N PRO A 220 -20.92 -5.19 -0.32
CA PRO A 220 -21.61 -5.67 0.87
C PRO A 220 -21.23 -7.14 1.11
N LEU A 221 -21.00 -7.49 2.38
CA LEU A 221 -20.83 -8.86 2.83
C LEU A 221 -21.85 -9.17 3.93
N PRO A 222 -22.27 -10.44 4.06
CA PRO A 222 -23.12 -10.84 5.18
C PRO A 222 -22.37 -10.68 6.51
N CYS A 223 -23.12 -10.32 7.55
CA CYS A 223 -22.70 -10.57 8.93
C CYS A 223 -22.87 -12.06 9.20
N GLY A 224 -21.85 -12.69 9.79
CA GLY A 224 -21.89 -14.08 10.22
C GLY A 224 -22.91 -14.34 11.32
#